data_AF-A0A095VMN3-F1
#
_entry.id   AF-A0A095VMN3-F1
#
_cell.length_a   1.000
_cell.length_b   1.000
_cell.length_c   1.000
_cell.angle_alpha   90.00
_cell.angle_beta   90.00
_cell.angle_gamma   90.00
#
_symmetry.space_group_name_H-M   'P 1'
#
loop_
_entity.id
_entity.type
_entity.pdbx_description
1 polymer ?
#
loop_
_entity_poly.entity_id
_entity_poly.type
_entity_poly.pdbx_seq_one_letter_code
_entity_poly.pdbx_strand_id
1 'polypeptide(L)'
;MDKRPHRRRLAALPALCLALLAAMAQPQARAADAVMDAVEGLWAYRSLVTGDGQSLPLTGVILFKDGTFLQQSIFNGEPFAEQSAMAHAGPYGPGGAGLRMTSDPTLSLDPTGELPLTAIGALEHDISVRRDGDTLAIRFGGGTSTLQTFRRLGDAADATIYPLAAGALAFANGHFILVSGNAESAVTGYGTYRRDGEALSLTVIRWAESDGAEVRNYRDVTLATTFDGKTLTLPGGKRLSVVSGEGARP
;
A
#
# COMPACT_ATOMS: atom_id res chain seq x y z
N MET A 1 -14.54 -16.34 -80.35
CA MET A 1 -13.37 -15.88 -79.57
C MET A 1 -13.90 -14.86 -78.58
N ASP A 2 -14.49 -15.29 -77.46
CA ASP A 2 -13.89 -15.85 -76.24
C ASP A 2 -13.56 -14.76 -75.19
N LYS A 3 -13.85 -15.12 -73.95
CA LYS A 3 -14.23 -14.30 -72.78
C LYS A 3 -13.09 -13.46 -72.19
N ARG A 4 -13.40 -12.34 -71.51
CA ARG A 4 -13.40 -12.22 -70.02
C ARG A 4 -13.55 -10.77 -69.50
N PRO A 5 -14.20 -10.56 -68.34
CA PRO A 5 -14.36 -9.26 -67.68
C PRO A 5 -13.23 -8.95 -66.68
N HIS A 6 -12.81 -7.68 -66.60
CA HIS A 6 -11.92 -7.16 -65.55
C HIS A 6 -12.63 -7.15 -64.18
N ARG A 7 -12.25 -8.08 -63.30
CA ARG A 7 -12.64 -8.06 -61.87
C ARG A 7 -11.62 -7.29 -61.04
N ARG A 8 -12.14 -6.28 -60.33
CA ARG A 8 -11.61 -5.60 -59.13
C ARG A 8 -10.70 -6.47 -58.28
N ARG A 9 -9.52 -5.98 -57.88
CA ARG A 9 -8.89 -6.24 -56.57
C ARG A 9 -7.91 -5.12 -56.23
N LEU A 10 -8.19 -4.34 -55.19
CA LEU A 10 -7.21 -3.65 -54.35
C LEU A 10 -7.98 -2.98 -53.20
N ALA A 11 -8.24 -3.74 -52.13
CA ALA A 11 -8.61 -3.24 -50.82
C ALA A 11 -8.45 -4.39 -49.80
N ALA A 12 -7.21 -4.74 -49.46
CA ALA A 12 -6.93 -5.74 -48.42
C ALA A 12 -5.59 -5.49 -47.72
N LEU A 13 -5.19 -4.22 -47.55
CA LEU A 13 -3.95 -3.84 -46.88
C LEU A 13 -4.08 -3.17 -45.48
N PRO A 14 -5.24 -2.69 -44.98
CA PRO A 14 -5.28 -2.13 -43.62
C PRO A 14 -5.42 -3.18 -42.49
N ALA A 15 -5.87 -4.40 -42.78
CA ALA A 15 -6.16 -5.40 -41.73
C ALA A 15 -4.90 -6.11 -41.16
N LEU A 16 -3.82 -6.23 -41.93
CA LEU A 16 -2.63 -6.96 -41.52
C LEU A 16 -1.77 -6.16 -40.52
N CYS A 17 -1.73 -4.82 -40.64
CA CYS A 17 -1.00 -3.96 -39.70
C CYS A 17 -1.66 -3.89 -38.31
N LEU A 18 -3.01 -3.97 -38.22
CA LEU A 18 -3.70 -4.02 -36.93
C LEU A 18 -3.46 -5.34 -36.17
N ALA A 19 -3.37 -6.47 -36.86
CA ALA A 19 -3.13 -7.77 -36.22
C ALA A 19 -1.70 -7.87 -35.64
N LEU A 20 -0.70 -7.27 -36.31
CA LEU A 20 0.68 -7.23 -35.82
C LEU A 20 0.86 -6.32 -34.60
N LEU A 21 0.15 -5.18 -34.54
CA LEU A 21 0.15 -4.30 -33.37
C LEU A 21 -0.56 -4.93 -32.16
N ALA A 22 -1.66 -5.68 -32.40
CA ALA A 22 -2.37 -6.39 -31.33
C ALA A 22 -1.53 -7.52 -30.71
N ALA A 23 -0.74 -8.24 -31.51
CA ALA A 23 0.12 -9.32 -31.01
C ALA A 23 1.31 -8.83 -30.16
N MET A 24 1.78 -7.59 -30.38
CA MET A 24 2.87 -6.98 -29.62
C MET A 24 2.43 -6.40 -28.26
N ALA A 25 1.14 -6.06 -28.10
CA ALA A 25 0.58 -5.50 -26.88
C ALA A 25 0.17 -6.56 -25.83
N GLN A 26 -0.17 -7.77 -26.27
CA GLN A 26 -0.63 -8.87 -25.40
C GLN A 26 0.39 -9.36 -24.34
N PRO A 27 1.71 -9.42 -24.62
CA PRO A 27 2.69 -9.88 -23.62
C PRO A 27 2.84 -8.93 -22.45
N GLN A 28 2.73 -7.62 -22.69
CA GLN A 28 2.89 -6.59 -21.65
C GLN A 28 1.69 -6.55 -20.70
N ALA A 29 0.47 -6.62 -21.24
CA ALA A 29 -0.74 -6.65 -20.41
C ALA A 29 -0.76 -7.89 -19.49
N ARG A 30 -0.41 -9.08 -20.01
CA ARG A 30 -0.32 -10.30 -19.19
C ARG A 30 0.75 -10.23 -18.10
N ALA A 31 1.88 -9.59 -18.38
CA ALA A 31 2.92 -9.40 -17.39
C ALA A 31 2.48 -8.43 -16.28
N ALA A 32 1.74 -7.38 -16.63
CA ALA A 32 1.15 -6.45 -15.68
C ALA A 32 0.12 -7.14 -14.77
N ASP A 33 -0.84 -7.86 -15.35
CA ASP A 33 -1.86 -8.60 -14.58
C ASP A 33 -1.21 -9.60 -13.60
N ALA A 34 -0.19 -10.34 -14.05
CA ALA A 34 0.51 -11.29 -13.20
C ALA A 34 1.25 -10.63 -12.01
N VAL A 35 1.77 -9.41 -12.17
CA VAL A 35 2.39 -8.66 -11.07
C VAL A 35 1.33 -8.19 -10.08
N MET A 36 0.18 -7.71 -10.57
CA MET A 36 -0.92 -7.25 -9.73
C MET A 36 -1.48 -8.40 -8.88
N ASP A 37 -1.74 -9.55 -9.50
CA ASP A 37 -2.15 -10.77 -8.81
C ASP A 37 -1.10 -11.27 -7.81
N ALA A 38 0.18 -11.07 -8.14
CA ALA A 38 1.27 -11.48 -7.26
C ALA A 38 1.31 -10.66 -5.97
N VAL A 39 1.06 -9.35 -6.00
CA VAL A 39 1.15 -8.49 -4.82
C VAL A 39 -0.09 -8.54 -3.93
N GLU A 40 -1.27 -8.87 -4.45
CA GLU A 40 -2.50 -8.88 -3.66
C GLU A 40 -2.40 -9.75 -2.40
N GLY A 41 -2.75 -9.15 -1.26
CA GLY A 41 -2.69 -9.81 0.03
C GLY A 41 -2.33 -8.88 1.17
N LEU A 42 -2.51 -9.40 2.38
CA LEU A 42 -1.93 -8.82 3.60
C LEU A 42 -0.61 -9.52 3.89
N TRP A 43 0.44 -8.74 4.10
CA TRP A 43 1.80 -9.21 4.26
C TRP A 43 2.46 -8.60 5.48
N ALA A 44 3.13 -9.42 6.31
CA ALA A 44 3.92 -8.96 7.45
C ALA A 44 5.39 -8.85 7.08
N TYR A 45 6.06 -7.80 7.55
CA TYR A 45 7.50 -7.65 7.36
C TYR A 45 8.28 -8.85 7.90
N ARG A 46 9.28 -9.27 7.12
CA ARG A 46 10.34 -10.17 7.54
C ARG A 46 11.69 -9.46 7.61
N SER A 47 12.00 -8.62 6.62
CA SER A 47 13.22 -7.83 6.62
C SER A 47 13.09 -6.55 5.81
N LEU A 48 13.92 -5.57 6.18
CA LEU A 48 14.24 -4.37 5.43
C LEU A 48 15.75 -4.33 5.31
N VAL A 49 16.28 -4.30 4.08
CA VAL A 49 17.71 -4.23 3.80
C VAL A 49 17.96 -3.04 2.88
N THR A 50 18.85 -2.14 3.26
CA THR A 50 19.23 -0.96 2.47
C THR A 50 20.06 -1.33 1.23
N GLY A 51 20.28 -0.38 0.33
CA GLY A 51 21.06 -0.61 -0.91
C GLY A 51 22.51 -1.03 -0.66
N ASP A 52 23.10 -0.63 0.47
CA ASP A 52 24.44 -1.03 0.93
C ASP A 52 24.46 -2.33 1.74
N GLY A 53 23.30 -2.99 1.89
CA GLY A 53 23.19 -4.30 2.53
C GLY A 53 22.97 -4.26 4.04
N GLN A 54 22.80 -3.08 4.65
CA GLN A 54 22.47 -2.97 6.07
C GLN A 54 21.05 -3.47 6.33
N SER A 55 20.92 -4.41 7.27
CA SER A 55 19.62 -4.87 7.76
C SER A 55 19.09 -3.88 8.79
N LEU A 56 17.85 -3.43 8.59
CA LEU A 56 17.12 -2.54 9.48
C LEU A 56 15.94 -3.31 10.09
N PRO A 57 16.05 -3.81 11.33
CA PRO A 57 15.00 -4.63 11.93
C PRO A 57 13.78 -3.77 12.25
N LEU A 58 12.61 -4.19 11.76
CA LEU A 58 11.34 -3.52 12.04
C LEU A 58 10.21 -4.55 12.13
N THR A 59 9.07 -4.12 12.69
CA THR A 59 7.83 -4.89 12.66
C THR A 59 6.74 -4.05 11.99
N GLY A 60 6.01 -4.62 11.06
CA GLY A 60 4.97 -3.92 10.32
C GLY A 60 4.20 -4.82 9.38
N VAL A 61 3.30 -4.22 8.62
CA VAL A 61 2.51 -4.88 7.57
C VAL A 61 2.37 -4.00 6.35
N ILE A 62 2.09 -4.62 5.21
CA ILE A 62 1.61 -3.99 3.98
C ILE A 62 0.40 -4.76 3.45
N LEU A 63 -0.64 -4.03 3.05
CA LEU A 63 -1.80 -4.55 2.33
C LEU A 63 -1.78 -4.02 0.90
N PHE A 64 -2.01 -4.90 -0.07
CA PHE A 64 -2.35 -4.55 -1.45
C PHE A 64 -3.74 -5.10 -1.78
N LYS A 65 -4.67 -4.23 -2.19
CA LYS A 65 -6.02 -4.59 -2.63
C LYS A 65 -6.60 -3.55 -3.57
N ASP A 66 -7.17 -3.99 -4.69
CA ASP A 66 -7.96 -3.12 -5.60
C ASP A 66 -7.21 -1.83 -6.00
N GLY A 67 -5.93 -1.95 -6.34
CA GLY A 67 -5.11 -0.80 -6.71
C GLY A 67 -4.84 0.20 -5.57
N THR A 68 -5.12 -0.15 -4.32
CA THR A 68 -4.75 0.65 -3.12
C THR A 68 -3.84 -0.14 -2.20
N PHE A 69 -2.82 0.53 -1.67
CA PHE A 69 -1.95 -0.05 -0.65
C PHE A 69 -1.97 0.76 0.65
N LEU A 70 -1.71 0.06 1.75
CA LEU A 70 -1.45 0.65 3.07
C LEU A 70 -0.25 -0.07 3.67
N GLN A 71 0.70 0.69 4.20
CA GLN A 71 1.88 0.17 4.87
C GLN A 71 2.06 0.88 6.21
N GLN A 72 2.36 0.11 7.25
CA GLN A 72 2.76 0.64 8.55
C GLN A 72 3.89 -0.20 9.11
N SER A 73 4.90 0.45 9.66
CA SER A 73 6.02 -0.21 10.35
C SER A 73 6.64 0.67 11.43
N ILE A 74 7.22 0.03 12.45
CA ILE A 74 8.05 0.67 13.47
C ILE A 74 9.34 -0.13 13.63
N PHE A 75 10.48 0.55 13.73
CA PHE A 75 11.77 -0.10 13.98
C PHE A 75 11.77 -0.86 15.31
N ASN A 76 12.55 -1.92 15.36
CA ASN A 76 12.73 -2.71 16.57
C ASN A 76 13.88 -2.13 17.38
N GLY A 77 13.66 -1.95 18.68
CA GLY A 77 14.67 -1.50 19.61
C GLY A 77 14.08 -1.21 20.98
N GLU A 78 14.95 -0.99 21.95
CA GLU A 78 14.57 -0.53 23.28
C GLU A 78 15.34 0.77 23.62
N PRO A 79 14.67 1.77 24.22
CA PRO A 79 13.26 1.75 24.59
C PRO A 79 12.33 1.87 23.36
N PHE A 80 11.24 1.11 23.35
CA PHE A 80 10.30 1.12 22.23
C PHE A 80 9.69 2.50 21.93
N ALA A 81 9.51 3.32 22.97
CA ALA A 81 8.98 4.67 22.88
C ALA A 81 9.83 5.60 22.00
N GLU A 82 11.11 5.28 21.80
CA GLU A 82 12.07 6.10 21.03
C GLU A 82 12.26 5.61 19.58
N GLN A 83 11.60 4.52 19.17
CA GLN A 83 11.83 3.94 17.84
C GLN A 83 11.12 4.72 16.74
N SER A 84 11.76 4.94 15.60
CA SER A 84 11.09 5.63 14.49
C SER A 84 10.05 4.73 13.80
N ALA A 85 9.02 5.34 13.24
CA ALA A 85 7.94 4.70 12.50
C ALA A 85 7.82 5.26 11.08
N MET A 86 7.37 4.42 10.15
CA MET A 86 7.06 4.79 8.78
C MET A 86 5.69 4.27 8.40
N ALA A 87 4.90 5.12 7.74
CA ALA A 87 3.59 4.75 7.24
C ALA A 87 3.29 5.41 5.90
N HIS A 88 2.61 4.65 5.04
CA HIS A 88 2.28 5.05 3.68
C HIS A 88 0.90 4.53 3.32
N ALA A 89 0.15 5.29 2.54
CA ALA A 89 -1.04 4.80 1.86
C ALA A 89 -1.13 5.44 0.48
N GLY A 90 -1.84 4.80 -0.44
CA GLY A 90 -2.10 5.40 -1.75
C GLY A 90 -2.35 4.39 -2.85
N PRO A 91 -2.45 4.83 -4.11
CA PRO A 91 -2.70 3.93 -5.21
C PRO A 91 -1.44 3.14 -5.59
N TYR A 92 -1.66 1.94 -6.14
CA TYR A 92 -0.67 1.17 -6.85
C TYR A 92 -1.23 0.65 -8.17
N GLY A 93 -0.34 0.44 -9.14
CA GLY A 93 -0.69 -0.11 -10.44
C GLY A 93 0.54 -0.64 -11.17
N PRO A 94 0.39 -1.04 -12.45
CA PRO A 94 1.52 -1.48 -13.26
C PRO A 94 2.59 -0.37 -13.38
N GLY A 95 3.85 -0.74 -13.16
CA GLY A 95 5.03 0.13 -13.27
C GLY A 95 6.08 -0.41 -14.26
N GLY A 96 7.08 0.39 -14.60
CA GLY A 96 8.13 0.01 -15.55
C GLY A 96 9.01 -1.14 -15.05
N ALA A 97 9.24 -1.22 -13.72
CA ALA A 97 9.96 -2.31 -13.06
C ALA A 97 9.03 -3.43 -12.55
N GLY A 98 7.71 -3.25 -12.68
CA GLY A 98 6.68 -4.19 -12.23
C GLY A 98 5.48 -3.45 -11.62
N LEU A 99 5.72 -2.72 -10.54
CA LEU A 99 4.70 -2.02 -9.76
C LEU A 99 5.05 -0.54 -9.62
N ARG A 100 4.11 0.35 -9.91
CA ARG A 100 4.19 1.76 -9.54
C ARG A 100 3.34 1.98 -8.29
N MET A 101 3.92 2.56 -7.25
CA MET A 101 3.23 2.98 -6.03
C MET A 101 3.35 4.48 -5.89
N THR A 102 2.25 5.15 -5.58
CA THR A 102 2.24 6.57 -5.20
C THR A 102 1.77 6.66 -3.76
N SER A 103 2.67 7.02 -2.83
CA SER A 103 2.31 7.20 -1.42
C SER A 103 1.87 8.62 -1.14
N ASP A 104 0.62 8.79 -0.72
CA ASP A 104 0.08 10.02 -0.14
C ASP A 104 -0.93 9.65 0.98
N PRO A 105 -0.55 9.79 2.27
CA PRO A 105 0.65 10.44 2.76
C PRO A 105 1.88 9.51 2.78
N THR A 106 3.06 10.14 2.82
CA THR A 106 4.33 9.52 3.25
C THR A 106 4.72 10.10 4.60
N LEU A 107 4.58 9.31 5.66
CA LEU A 107 4.78 9.74 7.05
C LEU A 107 6.01 9.08 7.66
N SER A 108 6.87 9.90 8.26
CA SER A 108 7.97 9.49 9.15
C SER A 108 7.73 10.09 10.53
N LEU A 109 7.73 9.24 11.55
CA LEU A 109 7.58 9.65 12.94
C LEU A 109 8.85 9.26 13.70
N ASP A 110 9.58 10.23 14.25
CA ASP A 110 10.83 10.04 14.98
C ASP A 110 10.74 10.70 16.37
N PRO A 111 10.45 9.94 17.44
CA PRO A 111 10.32 10.49 18.79
C PRO A 111 11.56 11.22 19.31
N THR A 112 12.74 10.94 18.74
CA THR A 112 14.03 11.50 19.18
C THR A 112 14.59 12.55 18.23
N GLY A 113 13.97 12.73 17.07
CA GLY A 113 14.43 13.64 16.02
C GLY A 113 14.10 15.10 16.33
N GLU A 114 14.86 16.02 15.73
CA GLU A 114 14.57 17.46 15.77
C GLU A 114 13.23 17.81 15.10
N LEU A 115 12.80 16.98 14.13
CA LEU A 115 11.51 17.05 13.47
C LEU A 115 10.75 15.74 13.75
N PRO A 116 9.98 15.67 14.84
CA PRO A 116 9.36 14.42 15.25
C PRO A 116 8.36 13.88 14.22
N LEU A 117 7.71 14.75 13.47
CA LEU A 117 6.82 14.37 12.38
C LEU A 117 7.30 15.00 11.07
N THR A 118 7.56 14.14 10.08
CA THR A 118 7.79 14.58 8.70
C THR A 118 6.74 13.96 7.80
N ALA A 119 6.06 14.81 7.01
CA ALA A 119 5.16 14.39 5.95
C ALA A 119 5.70 14.90 4.60
N ILE A 120 6.16 13.97 3.76
CA ILE A 120 6.77 14.32 2.46
C ILE A 120 5.68 14.52 1.37
N GLY A 121 4.44 14.13 1.66
CA GLY A 121 3.34 14.13 0.70
C GLY A 121 3.49 13.01 -0.33
N ALA A 122 3.09 13.30 -1.57
CA ALA A 122 3.12 12.36 -2.69
C ALA A 122 4.55 11.97 -3.11
N LEU A 123 4.86 10.68 -3.00
CA LEU A 123 6.09 10.10 -3.56
C LEU A 123 5.76 8.95 -4.50
N GLU A 124 6.40 8.94 -5.67
CA GLU A 124 6.27 7.84 -6.63
C GLU A 124 7.47 6.89 -6.53
N HIS A 125 7.16 5.60 -6.54
CA HIS A 125 8.15 4.52 -6.55
C HIS A 125 7.85 3.53 -7.67
N ASP A 126 8.86 3.24 -8.50
CA ASP A 126 8.84 2.10 -9.42
C ASP A 126 9.57 0.92 -8.79
N ILE A 127 8.87 -0.20 -8.66
CA ILE A 127 9.21 -1.29 -7.74
C ILE A 127 9.20 -2.60 -8.52
N SER A 128 10.28 -3.36 -8.36
CA SER A 128 10.31 -4.75 -8.83
C SER A 128 9.72 -5.68 -7.77
N VAL A 129 8.94 -6.65 -8.22
CA VAL A 129 8.20 -7.60 -7.39
C VAL A 129 8.68 -9.02 -7.68
N ARG A 130 8.90 -9.80 -6.63
CA ARG A 130 9.09 -11.25 -6.72
C ARG A 130 8.25 -11.93 -5.65
N ARG A 131 7.38 -12.85 -6.09
CA ARG A 131 6.61 -13.73 -5.20
C ARG A 131 7.09 -15.17 -5.32
N ASP A 132 7.15 -15.83 -4.17
CA ASP A 132 7.45 -17.26 -4.04
C ASP A 132 6.57 -17.83 -2.93
N GLY A 133 5.44 -18.44 -3.33
CA GLY A 133 4.39 -18.90 -2.42
C GLY A 133 3.89 -17.77 -1.49
N ASP A 134 4.14 -17.94 -0.20
CA ASP A 134 3.79 -17.01 0.89
C ASP A 134 4.90 -16.00 1.21
N THR A 135 5.90 -15.87 0.35
CA THR A 135 6.95 -14.86 0.47
C THR A 135 6.80 -13.83 -0.64
N LEU A 136 6.81 -12.55 -0.26
CA LEU A 136 6.84 -11.41 -1.17
C LEU A 136 8.15 -10.66 -0.95
N ALA A 137 8.83 -10.29 -2.04
CA ALA A 137 9.97 -9.40 -2.02
C ALA A 137 9.71 -8.24 -2.98
N ILE A 138 9.91 -7.01 -2.48
CA ILE A 138 9.81 -5.79 -3.28
C ILE A 138 11.12 -4.99 -3.18
N ARG A 139 11.55 -4.40 -4.28
CA ARG A 139 12.79 -3.59 -4.33
C ARG A 139 12.51 -2.24 -4.98
N PHE A 140 12.84 -1.17 -4.26
CA PHE A 140 12.45 0.22 -4.56
C PHE A 140 13.38 0.97 -5.52
N GLY A 141 13.15 1.00 -6.82
CA GLY A 141 13.95 1.82 -7.73
C GLY A 141 15.14 1.06 -8.30
N GLY A 142 14.95 0.57 -9.53
CA GLY A 142 16.00 0.34 -10.53
C GLY A 142 17.21 -0.53 -10.19
N GLY A 143 17.32 -1.12 -9.00
CA GLY A 143 18.42 -2.02 -8.62
C GLY A 143 19.44 -1.48 -7.60
N THR A 144 19.40 -0.20 -7.20
CA THR A 144 20.37 0.41 -6.25
C THR A 144 19.82 0.57 -4.83
N SER A 145 18.77 -0.18 -4.49
CA SER A 145 17.81 0.27 -3.50
C SER A 145 17.43 -0.73 -2.43
N THR A 146 16.70 -0.21 -1.45
CA THR A 146 16.10 -0.95 -0.35
C THR A 146 15.27 -2.15 -0.83
N LEU A 147 15.57 -3.32 -0.27
CA LEU A 147 14.86 -4.58 -0.41
C LEU A 147 13.99 -4.81 0.82
N GLN A 148 12.69 -5.00 0.60
CA GLN A 148 11.74 -5.39 1.63
C GLN A 148 11.25 -6.79 1.36
N THR A 149 11.25 -7.64 2.38
CA THR A 149 10.68 -8.99 2.29
C THR A 149 9.59 -9.20 3.31
N PHE A 150 8.59 -9.97 2.93
CA PHE A 150 7.38 -10.19 3.71
C PHE A 150 6.95 -11.64 3.71
N ARG A 151 6.17 -11.99 4.73
CA ARG A 151 5.41 -13.24 4.82
C ARG A 151 3.93 -12.94 4.69
N ARG A 152 3.20 -13.78 3.97
CA ARG A 152 1.75 -13.68 3.86
C ARG A 152 1.07 -13.88 5.22
N LEU A 153 0.11 -13.01 5.52
CA LEU A 153 -0.84 -13.15 6.63
C LEU A 153 -2.21 -13.63 6.15
N GLY A 154 -2.60 -13.30 4.92
CA GLY A 154 -3.82 -13.81 4.29
C GLY A 154 -4.15 -13.14 2.96
N ASP A 155 -5.20 -13.65 2.31
CA ASP A 155 -5.73 -13.13 1.05
C ASP A 155 -6.40 -11.76 1.23
N ALA A 156 -6.34 -10.90 0.23
CA ALA A 156 -7.00 -9.59 0.31
C ALA A 156 -8.47 -9.63 -0.15
N ALA A 157 -9.03 -10.79 -0.51
CA ALA A 157 -10.37 -10.92 -1.10
C ALA A 157 -11.47 -10.25 -0.27
N ASP A 158 -11.44 -10.46 1.05
CA ASP A 158 -12.41 -9.88 2.00
C ASP A 158 -11.90 -8.59 2.67
N ALA A 159 -10.78 -8.03 2.19
CA ALA A 159 -10.26 -6.79 2.73
C ALA A 159 -11.19 -5.62 2.38
N THR A 160 -11.49 -4.78 3.37
CA THR A 160 -12.22 -3.53 3.15
C THR A 160 -11.31 -2.36 3.45
N ILE A 161 -11.17 -1.45 2.48
CA ILE A 161 -10.40 -0.21 2.62
C ILE A 161 -11.37 0.97 2.68
N TYR A 162 -11.23 1.79 3.72
CA TYR A 162 -11.94 3.03 3.93
C TYR A 162 -10.97 4.19 3.69
N PRO A 163 -11.09 4.90 2.56
CA PRO A 163 -10.24 6.05 2.29
C PRO A 163 -10.54 7.17 3.30
N LEU A 164 -9.49 7.78 3.84
CA LEU A 164 -9.54 8.93 4.74
C LEU A 164 -9.01 10.16 3.99
N ALA A 165 -9.29 11.36 4.50
CA ALA A 165 -8.84 12.60 3.86
C ALA A 165 -7.30 12.69 3.70
N ALA A 166 -6.55 12.03 4.59
CA ALA A 166 -5.08 12.02 4.58
C ALA A 166 -4.56 10.61 4.89
N GLY A 167 -5.07 9.60 4.19
CA GLY A 167 -4.63 8.22 4.29
C GLY A 167 -5.77 7.22 4.14
N ALA A 168 -5.71 6.10 4.86
CA ALA A 168 -6.71 5.05 4.79
C ALA A 168 -6.76 4.20 6.08
N LEU A 169 -7.92 3.60 6.31
CA LEU A 169 -8.15 2.54 7.29
C LEU A 169 -8.49 1.26 6.52
N ALA A 170 -7.85 0.15 6.84
CA ALA A 170 -8.18 -1.14 6.26
C ALA A 170 -8.46 -2.20 7.33
N PHE A 171 -9.39 -3.10 7.03
CA PHE A 171 -9.59 -4.35 7.76
C PHE A 171 -9.39 -5.53 6.82
N ALA A 172 -8.51 -6.46 7.16
CA ALA A 172 -8.19 -7.63 6.34
C ALA A 172 -7.72 -8.79 7.21
N ASN A 173 -8.27 -10.01 7.03
CA ASN A 173 -7.85 -11.22 7.75
C ASN A 173 -7.75 -11.05 9.28
N GLY A 174 -8.74 -10.41 9.90
CA GLY A 174 -8.73 -10.13 11.36
C GLY A 174 -7.74 -9.07 11.82
N HIS A 175 -7.04 -8.40 10.89
CA HIS A 175 -6.11 -7.31 11.16
C HIS A 175 -6.71 -5.96 10.77
N PHE A 176 -6.29 -4.91 11.46
CA PHE A 176 -6.50 -3.53 11.03
C PHE A 176 -5.17 -2.91 10.62
N ILE A 177 -5.22 -1.97 9.68
CA ILE A 177 -4.12 -1.06 9.34
C ILE A 177 -4.71 0.34 9.29
N LEU A 178 -4.10 1.27 10.01
CA LEU A 178 -4.47 2.67 10.00
C LEU A 178 -3.26 3.50 9.59
N VAL A 179 -3.45 4.33 8.58
CA VAL A 179 -2.52 5.40 8.19
C VAL A 179 -3.36 6.65 8.02
N SER A 180 -3.13 7.66 8.85
CA SER A 180 -3.83 8.93 8.73
C SER A 180 -2.95 10.07 9.23
N GLY A 181 -2.61 11.03 8.39
CA GLY A 181 -1.86 12.19 8.86
C GLY A 181 -1.28 13.09 7.79
N ASN A 182 -0.75 14.21 8.24
CA ASN A 182 -0.04 15.22 7.47
C ASN A 182 1.12 15.77 8.33
N ALA A 183 1.68 16.93 7.99
CA ALA A 183 2.77 17.54 8.74
C ALA A 183 2.35 18.07 10.13
N GLU A 184 1.05 18.25 10.37
CA GLU A 184 0.52 18.83 11.61
C GLU A 184 0.09 17.76 12.61
N SER A 185 -0.39 16.61 12.16
CA SER A 185 -0.69 15.48 13.03
C SER A 185 -0.73 14.16 12.27
N ALA A 186 -0.40 13.07 12.95
CA ALA A 186 -0.45 11.74 12.38
C ALA A 186 -0.93 10.70 13.40
N VAL A 187 -1.58 9.66 12.91
CA VAL A 187 -1.90 8.43 13.63
C VAL A 187 -1.68 7.28 12.67
N THR A 188 -0.88 6.32 13.10
CA THR A 188 -0.57 5.12 12.33
C THR A 188 -0.56 3.92 13.26
N GLY A 189 -1.04 2.78 12.78
CA GLY A 189 -0.90 1.55 13.55
C GLY A 189 -1.44 0.34 12.84
N TYR A 190 -1.09 -0.83 13.37
CA TYR A 190 -1.69 -2.09 12.97
C TYR A 190 -1.75 -3.05 14.16
N GLY A 191 -2.60 -4.05 14.00
CA GLY A 191 -2.81 -5.11 14.97
C GLY A 191 -4.03 -5.92 14.58
N THR A 192 -4.69 -6.52 15.57
CA THR A 192 -5.94 -7.24 15.37
C THR A 192 -7.13 -6.42 15.84
N TYR A 193 -8.33 -6.78 15.39
CA TYR A 193 -9.54 -6.07 15.79
C TYR A 193 -10.70 -7.00 16.11
N ARG A 194 -11.60 -6.51 16.96
CA ARG A 194 -12.93 -7.11 17.19
C ARG A 194 -13.99 -6.03 17.03
N ARG A 195 -15.03 -6.32 16.25
CA ARG A 195 -16.16 -5.42 16.02
C ARG A 195 -17.43 -5.96 16.64
N ASP A 196 -18.18 -5.09 17.30
CA ASP A 196 -19.51 -5.34 17.86
C ASP A 196 -20.41 -4.13 17.56
N GLY A 197 -21.16 -4.20 16.46
CA GLY A 197 -21.84 -3.04 15.88
C GLY A 197 -20.86 -1.92 15.51
N GLU A 198 -21.06 -0.74 16.11
CA GLU A 198 -20.16 0.40 15.97
C GLU A 198 -18.97 0.34 16.92
N ALA A 199 -19.03 -0.46 18.00
CA ALA A 199 -17.91 -0.60 18.92
C ALA A 199 -16.78 -1.40 18.24
N LEU A 200 -15.56 -0.89 18.34
CA LEU A 200 -14.39 -1.47 17.73
C LEU A 200 -13.25 -1.51 18.75
N SER A 201 -12.78 -2.71 19.06
CA SER A 201 -11.62 -2.94 19.92
C SER A 201 -10.41 -3.24 19.03
N LEU A 202 -9.36 -2.43 19.16
CA LEU A 202 -8.11 -2.56 18.42
C LEU A 202 -7.02 -3.08 19.35
N THR A 203 -6.61 -4.34 19.19
CA THR A 203 -5.44 -4.88 19.90
C THR A 203 -4.20 -4.53 19.08
N VAL A 204 -3.48 -3.52 19.53
CA VAL A 204 -2.34 -2.90 18.86
C VAL A 204 -1.11 -3.80 18.96
N ILE A 205 -0.51 -4.10 17.81
CA ILE A 205 0.85 -4.66 17.75
C ILE A 205 1.86 -3.52 17.67
N ARG A 206 1.65 -2.54 16.79
CA ARG A 206 2.43 -1.30 16.74
C ARG A 206 1.51 -0.10 16.50
N TRP A 207 1.77 0.97 17.23
CA TRP A 207 1.08 2.25 17.11
C TRP A 207 2.06 3.39 17.25
N ALA A 208 1.92 4.40 16.41
CA ALA A 208 2.63 5.65 16.49
C ALA A 208 1.65 6.80 16.22
N GLU A 209 1.64 7.81 17.07
CA GLU A 209 0.82 9.00 16.89
C GLU A 209 1.62 10.26 17.18
N SER A 210 1.20 11.36 16.56
CA SER A 210 1.81 12.67 16.72
C SER A 210 0.78 13.78 16.60
N ASP A 211 0.98 14.83 17.38
CA ASP A 211 0.29 16.12 17.29
C ASP A 211 1.13 17.19 16.56
N GLY A 212 2.18 16.76 15.85
CA GLY A 212 3.13 17.62 15.14
C GLY A 212 4.31 18.08 16.00
N ALA A 213 4.17 18.09 17.33
CA ALA A 213 5.22 18.49 18.26
C ALA A 213 5.89 17.29 18.94
N GLU A 214 5.10 16.29 19.32
CA GLU A 214 5.58 15.06 19.96
C GLU A 214 5.19 13.83 19.13
N VAL A 215 5.99 12.77 19.22
CA VAL A 215 5.60 11.43 18.76
C VAL A 215 5.49 10.52 19.97
N ARG A 216 4.46 9.68 19.98
CA ARG A 216 4.28 8.64 20.99
C ARG A 216 4.06 7.31 20.33
N ASN A 217 4.85 6.33 20.77
CA ASN A 217 4.72 4.96 20.32
C ASN A 217 4.19 4.05 21.42
N TYR A 218 3.27 3.17 21.04
CA TYR A 218 2.71 2.15 21.93
C TYR A 218 2.64 0.79 21.22
N ARG A 219 2.76 -0.28 22.01
CA ARG A 219 2.60 -1.67 21.57
C ARG A 219 1.89 -2.46 22.66
N ASP A 220 1.26 -3.57 22.28
CA ASP A 220 0.62 -4.51 23.20
C ASP A 220 -0.47 -3.86 24.08
N VAL A 221 -1.17 -2.87 23.52
CA VAL A 221 -2.29 -2.17 24.15
C VAL A 221 -3.59 -2.47 23.43
N THR A 222 -4.72 -2.32 24.12
CA THR A 222 -6.04 -2.39 23.49
C THR A 222 -6.68 -1.00 23.51
N LEU A 223 -7.05 -0.51 22.34
CA LEU A 223 -7.77 0.75 22.18
C LEU A 223 -9.26 0.47 22.01
N ALA A 224 -10.08 1.14 22.80
CA ALA A 224 -11.53 1.20 22.60
C ALA A 224 -11.86 2.35 21.66
N THR A 225 -12.48 2.03 20.53
CA THR A 225 -12.83 2.96 19.45
C THR A 225 -14.27 2.76 19.02
N THR A 226 -14.80 3.72 18.27
CA THR A 226 -16.09 3.53 17.56
C THR A 226 -15.92 3.79 16.07
N PHE A 227 -16.59 2.98 15.26
CA PHE A 227 -16.60 3.12 13.81
C PHE A 227 -17.97 2.79 13.22
N ASP A 228 -18.66 3.82 12.73
CA ASP A 228 -19.98 3.75 12.09
C ASP A 228 -19.90 3.50 10.57
N GLY A 229 -18.70 3.24 10.04
CA GLY A 229 -18.45 3.13 8.59
C GLY A 229 -18.15 4.46 7.90
N LYS A 230 -18.32 5.60 8.58
CA LYS A 230 -18.07 6.95 8.06
C LYS A 230 -17.05 7.73 8.89
N THR A 231 -16.97 7.49 10.20
CA THR A 231 -16.04 8.16 11.10
C THR A 231 -15.49 7.17 12.11
N LEU A 232 -14.16 7.04 12.15
CA LEU A 232 -13.45 6.36 13.22
C LEU A 232 -13.18 7.37 14.34
N THR A 233 -13.67 7.07 15.54
CA THR A 233 -13.37 7.86 16.75
C THR A 233 -12.38 7.08 17.61
N LEU A 234 -11.20 7.65 17.79
CA LEU A 234 -10.09 7.12 18.59
C LEU A 234 -10.21 7.55 20.07
N PRO A 235 -9.45 6.94 20.99
CA PRO A 235 -9.33 7.44 22.35
C PRO A 235 -8.89 8.91 22.37
N GLY A 236 -9.35 9.67 23.36
CA GLY A 236 -9.12 11.12 23.41
C GLY A 236 -10.01 11.93 22.45
N GLY A 237 -10.91 11.29 21.70
CA GLY A 237 -11.93 11.95 20.90
C GLY A 237 -11.47 12.38 19.51
N LYS A 238 -10.26 11.99 19.06
CA LYS A 238 -9.79 12.25 17.69
C LYS A 238 -10.70 11.53 16.68
N ARG A 239 -11.16 12.25 15.67
CA ARG A 239 -12.11 11.76 14.66
C ARG A 239 -11.44 11.72 13.28
N LEU A 240 -11.50 10.56 12.64
CA LEU A 240 -11.00 10.34 11.28
C LEU A 240 -12.18 10.04 10.36
N SER A 241 -12.44 10.91 9.40
CA SER A 241 -13.60 10.80 8.51
C SER A 241 -13.23 10.04 7.23
N VAL A 242 -14.11 9.12 6.84
CA VAL A 242 -14.06 8.45 5.55
C VAL A 242 -14.51 9.43 4.47
N VAL A 243 -13.73 9.54 3.41
CA VAL A 243 -14.08 10.38 2.26
C VAL A 243 -14.80 9.54 1.22
N SER A 244 -15.91 10.04 0.70
CA SER A 244 -16.63 9.36 -0.39
C SER A 244 -15.82 9.52 -1.68
N GLY A 245 -15.56 8.42 -2.38
CA GLY A 245 -14.75 8.41 -3.59
C GLY A 245 -15.46 9.08 -4.79
N GLU A 246 -15.37 10.40 -4.90
CA GLU A 246 -15.40 11.11 -6.19
C GLU A 246 -13.97 11.56 -6.50
N GLY A 247 -13.16 10.64 -7.04
CA GLY A 247 -11.76 10.95 -7.38
C GLY A 247 -10.95 9.74 -7.82
N ALA A 248 -11.34 8.53 -7.39
CA ALA A 248 -10.79 7.29 -7.93
C ALA A 248 -11.48 6.97 -9.26
N ARG A 249 -10.97 7.48 -10.37
CA ARG A 249 -11.30 6.97 -11.71
C ARG A 249 -10.05 6.35 -12.35
N PRO A 250 -10.25 5.28 -13.13
CA PRO A 250 -9.22 4.31 -13.53
C PRO A 250 -8.08 4.91 -14.35
#